data_AF-F7KDS3-F1
#
_entry.id   AF-F7KDS3-F1
#
_cell.length_a   1.000
_cell.length_b   1.000
_cell.length_c   1.000
_cell.angle_alpha   90.00
_cell.angle_beta   90.00
_cell.angle_gamma   90.00
#
_symmetry.space_group_name_H-M   'P 1'
#
loop_
_entity.id
_entity.type
_entity.pdbx_description
1 polymer ?
#
loop_
_entity_poly.entity_id
_entity_poly.type
_entity_poly.pdbx_seq_one_letter_code
_entity_poly.pdbx_strand_id
1 'polypeptide(L)'
;MENKYGKGRKRRGKTAKTAAALLAGLIIAVISMYGIRHITDDRFYVPSLWAIKSDSPGVEWIWEGERVVQVKIEGRFPYCFIIPEVTEDIVRDSQGNTVSETRIYTFSAEFSLNRKGTYKIDIDSAEDVNFKYVLKFEDRDVVIENGKVVE
;
A
#
# COMPACT_ATOMS: atom_id res chain seq x y z
N MET A 1 -22.32 65.83 9.01
CA MET A 1 -22.08 64.72 9.97
C MET A 1 -23.24 63.76 9.81
N GLU A 2 -23.15 62.46 9.57
CA GLU A 2 -22.04 61.50 9.48
C GLU A 2 -22.60 60.21 8.79
N ASN A 3 -21.73 59.42 8.19
CA ASN A 3 -21.97 58.22 7.35
C ASN A 3 -22.83 57.10 7.98
N LYS A 4 -23.44 56.22 7.15
CA LYS A 4 -22.97 54.81 7.02
C LYS A 4 -23.73 53.93 6.00
N TYR A 5 -22.90 53.22 5.24
CA TYR A 5 -23.16 52.09 4.35
C TYR A 5 -23.94 50.94 5.00
N GLY A 6 -24.89 50.35 4.27
CA GLY A 6 -25.51 49.06 4.56
C GLY A 6 -25.37 48.09 3.39
N LYS A 7 -24.26 47.33 3.33
CA LYS A 7 -24.03 46.23 2.37
C LYS A 7 -25.03 45.09 2.65
N GLY A 8 -25.94 44.83 1.71
CA GLY A 8 -26.84 43.67 1.76
C GLY A 8 -26.07 42.35 1.67
N ARG A 9 -26.01 41.60 2.79
CA ARG A 9 -25.48 40.22 2.82
C ARG A 9 -26.54 39.25 2.28
N LYS A 10 -26.22 38.59 1.17
CA LYS A 10 -27.01 37.48 0.59
C LYS A 10 -27.17 36.35 1.62
N ARG A 11 -28.41 36.04 2.00
CA ARG A 11 -28.78 34.84 2.75
C ARG A 11 -28.53 33.59 1.89
N ARG A 12 -27.35 32.98 2.01
CA ARG A 12 -27.02 31.68 1.40
C ARG A 12 -26.43 30.81 2.51
N GLY A 13 -27.24 29.99 3.18
CA GLY A 13 -26.76 29.37 4.42
C GLY A 13 -27.51 28.21 5.04
N LYS A 14 -28.47 27.56 4.38
CA LYS A 14 -29.10 26.35 4.97
C LYS A 14 -29.21 25.14 4.05
N THR A 15 -29.42 25.30 2.75
CA THR A 15 -29.61 24.17 1.81
C THR A 15 -28.31 23.49 1.36
N ALA A 16 -27.19 24.21 1.25
CA ALA A 16 -25.92 23.62 0.83
C ALA A 16 -25.28 22.73 1.93
N LYS A 17 -25.48 23.07 3.21
CA LYS A 17 -24.95 22.27 4.33
C LYS A 17 -25.70 20.95 4.52
N THR A 18 -27.00 20.94 4.22
CA THR A 18 -27.84 19.73 4.28
C THR A 18 -27.55 18.77 3.13
N ALA A 19 -27.32 19.27 1.93
CA ALA A 19 -26.93 18.44 0.78
C ALA A 19 -25.55 17.79 0.97
N ALA A 20 -24.55 18.52 1.51
CA ALA A 20 -23.23 17.97 1.81
C ALA A 20 -23.26 16.93 2.94
N ALA A 21 -24.09 17.15 3.98
CA ALA A 21 -24.27 16.19 5.07
C ALA A 21 -24.96 14.90 4.59
N LEU A 22 -25.94 15.01 3.68
CA LEU A 22 -26.61 13.85 3.09
C LEU A 22 -25.67 13.03 2.20
N LEU A 23 -24.81 13.68 1.41
CA LEU A 23 -23.79 13.00 0.60
C LEU A 23 -22.74 12.29 1.46
N ALA A 24 -22.25 12.94 2.51
CA ALA A 24 -21.31 12.31 3.45
C ALA A 24 -21.93 11.12 4.21
N GLY A 25 -23.19 11.27 4.64
CA GLY A 25 -23.95 10.19 5.26
C GLY A 25 -24.18 9.01 4.31
N LEU A 26 -24.42 9.27 3.03
CA LEU A 26 -24.63 8.23 2.02
C LEU A 26 -23.33 7.49 1.68
N ILE A 27 -22.18 8.17 1.66
CA ILE A 27 -20.86 7.52 1.50
C ILE A 27 -20.56 6.60 2.69
N ILE A 28 -20.78 7.08 3.93
CA ILE A 28 -20.55 6.28 5.14
C ILE A 28 -21.53 5.10 5.20
N ALA A 29 -22.79 5.29 4.82
CA ALA A 29 -23.78 4.22 4.78
C ALA A 29 -23.48 3.18 3.71
N VAL A 30 -22.98 3.56 2.53
CA VAL A 30 -22.54 2.61 1.50
C VAL A 30 -21.32 1.82 1.98
N ILE A 31 -20.31 2.48 2.58
CA ILE A 31 -19.15 1.79 3.15
C ILE A 31 -19.56 0.83 4.28
N SER A 32 -20.51 1.22 5.13
CA SER A 32 -21.00 0.40 6.23
C SER A 32 -21.88 -0.76 5.76
N MET A 33 -22.74 -0.55 4.76
CA MET A 33 -23.64 -1.58 4.23
C MET A 33 -22.89 -2.62 3.37
N TYR A 34 -21.80 -2.23 2.71
CA TYR A 34 -20.88 -3.17 2.06
C TYR A 34 -19.87 -3.80 3.05
N GLY A 35 -19.47 -3.10 4.11
CA GLY A 35 -18.54 -3.61 5.11
C GLY A 35 -19.15 -4.59 6.12
N ILE A 36 -20.44 -4.48 6.43
CA ILE A 36 -21.08 -5.31 7.48
C ILE A 36 -21.67 -6.62 6.92
N ARG A 37 -21.95 -6.71 5.61
CA ARG A 37 -22.63 -7.89 5.03
C ARG A 37 -21.73 -9.13 4.88
N HIS A 38 -20.51 -9.12 5.43
CA HIS A 38 -19.61 -10.27 5.37
C HIS A 38 -19.31 -10.93 6.72
N ILE A 39 -19.89 -10.46 7.85
CA ILE A 39 -19.51 -10.92 9.20
C ILE A 39 -20.12 -12.28 9.64
N THR A 40 -20.58 -13.14 8.73
CA THR A 40 -21.23 -14.41 9.14
C THR A 40 -20.82 -15.67 8.38
N ASP A 41 -19.69 -15.72 7.69
CA ASP A 41 -19.19 -17.01 7.16
C ASP A 41 -17.66 -17.12 7.27
N ASP A 42 -17.19 -18.24 7.83
CA ASP A 42 -15.78 -18.65 8.05
C ASP A 42 -14.99 -18.91 6.74
N ARG A 43 -15.27 -18.14 5.69
CA ARG A 43 -14.55 -18.10 4.42
C ARG A 43 -14.52 -16.66 3.91
N PHE A 44 -13.91 -15.78 4.69
CA PHE A 44 -13.65 -14.40 4.28
C PHE A 44 -12.66 -14.38 3.11
N TYR A 45 -13.20 -14.59 1.91
CA TYR A 45 -12.64 -14.06 0.69
C TYR A 45 -12.81 -12.54 0.77
N VAL A 46 -11.82 -11.89 1.37
CA VAL A 46 -11.62 -10.45 1.31
C VAL A 46 -11.49 -10.09 -0.18
N PRO A 47 -12.47 -9.39 -0.81
CA PRO A 47 -12.32 -9.00 -2.20
C PRO A 47 -11.14 -8.03 -2.29
N SER A 48 -10.21 -8.32 -3.21
CA SER A 48 -8.89 -7.74 -3.37
C SER A 48 -8.83 -6.26 -3.78
N LEU A 49 -9.83 -5.45 -3.41
CA LEU A 49 -9.85 -4.00 -3.61
C LEU A 49 -8.77 -3.24 -2.80
N TRP A 50 -7.98 -3.95 -1.98
CA TRP A 50 -7.13 -3.41 -0.92
C TRP A 50 -5.65 -3.79 -1.07
N ALA A 51 -5.32 -4.53 -2.12
CA ALA A 51 -3.99 -5.12 -2.27
C ALA A 51 -3.12 -4.29 -3.23
N ILE A 52 -1.82 -4.25 -2.96
CA ILE A 52 -0.86 -3.46 -3.72
C ILE A 52 -0.49 -4.26 -4.96
N LYS A 53 -0.66 -3.67 -6.16
CA LYS A 53 -0.21 -4.28 -7.42
C LYS A 53 1.21 -3.87 -7.76
N SER A 54 1.94 -4.75 -8.42
CA SER A 54 3.35 -4.58 -8.78
C SER A 54 3.63 -3.35 -9.67
N ASP A 55 2.64 -2.90 -10.44
CA ASP A 55 2.70 -1.76 -11.35
C ASP A 55 1.94 -0.52 -10.84
N SER A 56 1.50 -0.54 -9.57
CA SER A 56 0.77 0.59 -8.99
C SER A 56 1.62 1.86 -8.99
N PRO A 57 1.04 3.07 -9.15
CA PRO A 57 1.78 4.35 -9.11
C PRO A 57 2.53 4.67 -7.80
N GLY A 58 2.44 3.82 -6.78
CA GLY A 58 3.21 3.89 -5.54
C GLY A 58 4.39 2.93 -5.50
N VAL A 59 4.52 2.00 -6.44
CA VAL A 59 5.63 1.05 -6.53
C VAL A 59 6.66 1.60 -7.50
N GLU A 60 7.88 1.77 -7.00
CA GLU A 60 9.02 2.32 -7.72
C GLU A 60 10.17 1.31 -7.66
N TRP A 61 10.66 0.92 -8.83
CA TRP A 61 11.78 0.01 -9.00
C TRP A 61 13.03 0.83 -9.31
N ILE A 62 14.06 0.72 -8.48
CA ILE A 62 15.32 1.46 -8.63
C ILE A 62 16.36 0.49 -9.18
N TRP A 63 16.97 0.90 -10.30
CA TRP A 63 17.86 0.06 -11.09
C TRP A 63 19.26 0.65 -11.17
N GLU A 64 20.26 -0.21 -11.11
CA GLU A 64 21.65 0.06 -11.51
C GLU A 64 22.02 -0.86 -12.68
N GLY A 65 22.07 -0.29 -13.88
CA GLY A 65 22.19 -1.07 -15.11
C GLY A 65 20.98 -2.00 -15.28
N GLU A 66 21.24 -3.32 -15.31
CA GLU A 66 20.21 -4.36 -15.43
C GLU A 66 19.75 -4.93 -14.08
N ARG A 67 20.29 -4.44 -12.96
CA ARG A 67 19.98 -4.95 -11.62
C ARG A 67 19.03 -4.03 -10.88
N VAL A 68 18.01 -4.60 -10.24
CA VAL A 68 17.22 -3.95 -9.21
C VAL A 68 18.07 -3.87 -7.94
N VAL A 69 18.25 -2.66 -7.41
CA VAL A 69 19.00 -2.42 -6.16
C VAL A 69 18.08 -2.02 -5.01
N GLN A 70 16.91 -1.47 -5.32
CA GLN A 70 15.91 -1.14 -4.31
C GLN A 70 14.51 -1.18 -4.90
N VAL A 71 13.55 -1.61 -4.08
CA VAL A 71 12.12 -1.48 -4.36
C VAL A 71 11.51 -0.58 -3.31
N LYS A 72 10.82 0.47 -3.75
CA LYS A 72 10.15 1.43 -2.88
C LYS A 72 8.65 1.36 -3.12
N ILE A 73 7.89 1.28 -2.03
CA ILE A 73 6.45 1.16 -2.05
C ILE A 73 5.87 2.30 -1.20
N GLU A 74 5.07 3.16 -1.83
CA GLU A 74 4.37 4.28 -1.20
C GLU A 74 2.87 3.99 -1.14
N GLY A 75 2.29 4.08 0.06
CA GLY A 75 0.85 3.91 0.25
C GLY A 75 0.08 5.05 -0.42
N ARG A 76 -1.00 4.71 -1.14
CA ARG A 76 -1.85 5.67 -1.86
C ARG A 76 -3.24 5.72 -1.24
N PHE A 77 -3.88 6.89 -1.29
CA PHE A 77 -5.24 7.04 -0.78
C PHE A 77 -6.20 6.05 -1.49
N PRO A 78 -7.07 5.33 -0.77
CA PRO A 78 -7.37 5.48 0.67
C PRO A 78 -6.51 4.62 1.62
N TYR A 79 -5.68 3.71 1.09
CA TYR A 79 -4.82 2.77 1.82
C TYR A 79 -3.37 3.26 1.91
N CYS A 80 -3.17 4.25 2.78
CA CYS A 80 -1.90 4.98 2.85
C CYS A 80 -0.84 4.31 3.75
N PHE A 81 -1.22 3.37 4.62
CA PHE A 81 -0.30 2.80 5.62
C PHE A 81 0.07 1.36 5.25
N ILE A 82 1.31 1.16 4.78
CA ILE A 82 1.82 -0.15 4.36
C ILE A 82 2.35 -0.91 5.57
N ILE A 83 1.92 -2.16 5.72
CA ILE A 83 2.37 -3.09 6.75
C ILE A 83 3.05 -4.27 6.03
N PRO A 84 4.38 -4.37 6.09
CA PRO A 84 5.13 -5.47 5.52
C PRO A 84 5.23 -6.62 6.53
N GLU A 85 5.04 -7.84 6.06
CA GLU A 85 5.41 -9.06 6.76
C GLU A 85 6.56 -9.72 6.00
N VAL A 86 7.63 -10.07 6.72
CA VAL A 86 8.85 -10.64 6.12
C VAL A 86 9.11 -12.00 6.73
N THR A 87 9.28 -13.00 5.86
CA THR A 87 9.79 -14.33 6.23
C THR A 87 11.15 -14.52 5.61
N GLU A 88 12.10 -15.02 6.39
CA GLU A 88 13.48 -15.26 5.96
C GLU A 88 13.79 -16.76 6.05
N ASP A 89 14.41 -17.29 5.00
CA ASP A 89 14.94 -18.64 4.96
C ASP A 89 16.42 -18.58 4.58
N ILE A 90 17.29 -19.12 5.44
CA ILE A 90 18.74 -19.03 5.31
C ILE A 90 19.31 -20.44 5.22
N VAL A 91 19.92 -20.75 4.09
CA VAL A 91 20.63 -22.01 3.86
C VAL A 91 22.12 -21.79 4.09
N ARG A 92 22.71 -22.66 4.91
CA ARG A 92 24.14 -22.63 5.24
C ARG A 92 24.84 -23.91 4.79
N ASP A 93 26.12 -23.79 4.44
CA ASP A 93 26.98 -24.93 4.12
C ASP A 93 27.42 -25.69 5.39
N SER A 94 28.23 -26.73 5.20
CA SER A 94 28.80 -27.54 6.30
C SER A 94 29.81 -26.79 7.16
N GLN A 95 30.31 -25.64 6.72
CA GLN A 95 31.22 -24.76 7.46
C GLN A 95 30.47 -23.64 8.21
N GLY A 96 29.16 -23.53 8.00
CA GLY A 96 28.30 -22.52 8.61
C GLY A 96 28.19 -21.22 7.83
N ASN A 97 28.76 -21.13 6.62
CA ASN A 97 28.64 -19.95 5.77
C ASN A 97 27.27 -19.93 5.08
N THR A 98 26.66 -18.76 4.95
CA THR A 98 25.41 -18.60 4.18
C THR A 98 25.71 -18.81 2.70
N VAL A 99 24.98 -19.73 2.07
CA VAL A 99 25.05 -20.00 0.62
C VAL A 99 23.83 -19.48 -0.13
N SER A 100 22.70 -19.36 0.58
CA SER A 100 21.50 -18.76 0.02
C SER A 100 20.65 -18.12 1.11
N GLU A 101 20.04 -17.00 0.78
CA GLU A 101 19.10 -16.29 1.63
C GLU A 101 17.87 -15.94 0.80
N THR A 102 16.71 -16.41 1.25
CA THR A 102 15.41 -16.10 0.64
C THR A 102 14.60 -15.22 1.58
N ARG A 103 14.21 -14.02 1.13
CA ARG A 103 13.31 -13.12 1.85
C ARG A 103 11.98 -13.02 1.12
N ILE A 104 10.89 -13.38 1.81
CA ILE A 104 9.53 -13.32 1.28
C ILE A 104 8.81 -12.15 1.93
N TYR A 105 8.42 -11.17 1.12
CA TYR A 105 7.69 -9.99 1.56
C TYR A 105 6.22 -10.12 1.17
N THR A 106 5.34 -10.05 2.16
CA THR A 106 3.89 -9.95 1.96
C THR A 106 3.44 -8.57 2.40
N PHE A 107 2.79 -7.83 1.50
CA PHE A 107 2.33 -6.48 1.80
C PHE A 107 0.84 -6.45 2.08
N SER A 108 0.48 -5.78 3.17
CA SER A 108 -0.88 -5.33 3.43
C SER A 108 -0.92 -3.81 3.56
N ALA A 109 -2.09 -3.21 3.35
CA ALA A 109 -2.27 -1.78 3.47
C ALA A 109 -3.55 -1.45 4.26
N GLU A 110 -3.43 -0.53 5.20
CA GLU A 110 -4.55 -0.05 6.01
C GLU A 110 -5.04 1.33 5.56
N PHE A 111 -6.34 1.55 5.73
CA PHE A 111 -6.95 2.86 5.52
C PHE A 111 -6.34 3.89 6.48
N SER A 112 -5.89 5.02 5.95
CA SER A 112 -5.51 6.14 6.79
C SER A 112 -5.64 7.48 6.08
N LEU A 113 -6.28 8.43 6.74
CA LEU A 113 -6.34 9.84 6.33
C LEU A 113 -5.13 10.64 6.83
N ASN A 114 -4.43 10.13 7.85
CA ASN A 114 -3.52 10.92 8.67
C ASN A 114 -2.08 10.39 8.62
N ARG A 115 -1.88 9.12 8.26
CA ARG A 115 -0.58 8.47 8.19
C ARG A 115 -0.34 7.97 6.77
N LYS A 116 0.76 8.41 6.16
CA LYS A 116 1.29 7.84 4.93
C LYS A 116 2.54 7.04 5.27
N GLY A 117 2.59 5.80 4.80
CA GLY A 117 3.72 4.91 4.92
C GLY A 117 4.48 4.82 3.61
N THR A 118 5.80 4.80 3.71
CA THR A 118 6.68 4.38 2.62
C THR A 118 7.51 3.22 3.16
N TYR A 119 7.57 2.14 2.38
CA TYR A 119 8.42 1.00 2.66
C TYR A 119 9.52 0.90 1.60
N LYS A 120 10.71 0.47 2.01
CA LYS A 120 11.87 0.31 1.13
C LYS A 120 12.49 -1.04 1.38
N ILE A 121 12.88 -1.70 0.31
CA ILE A 121 13.53 -3.00 0.32
C ILE A 121 14.83 -2.84 -0.45
N ASP A 122 15.94 -2.95 0.26
CA ASP A 122 17.26 -2.99 -0.35
C ASP A 122 17.53 -4.42 -0.85
N ILE A 123 17.98 -4.53 -2.08
CA ILE A 123 18.21 -5.80 -2.76
C ILE A 123 19.71 -6.10 -2.73
N ASP A 124 20.07 -7.08 -1.91
CA ASP A 124 21.44 -7.53 -1.77
C ASP A 124 21.87 -8.39 -2.96
N SER A 125 23.15 -8.34 -3.29
CA SER A 125 23.79 -9.23 -4.27
C SER A 125 25.24 -9.49 -3.89
N ALA A 126 25.69 -10.73 -4.00
CA ALA A 126 27.08 -11.15 -3.82
C ALA A 126 27.42 -12.26 -4.83
N GLU A 127 28.72 -12.52 -5.03
CA GLU A 127 29.17 -13.57 -5.97
C GLU A 127 29.02 -14.99 -5.38
N ASP A 128 29.13 -15.10 -4.05
CA ASP A 128 29.20 -16.35 -3.29
C ASP A 128 27.90 -16.69 -2.54
N VAL A 129 26.94 -15.76 -2.48
CA VAL A 129 25.64 -15.94 -1.82
C VAL A 129 24.51 -15.72 -2.82
N ASN A 130 23.60 -16.68 -2.90
CA ASN A 130 22.40 -16.55 -3.71
C ASN A 130 21.29 -15.86 -2.92
N PHE A 131 21.06 -14.57 -3.20
CA PHE A 131 19.97 -13.79 -2.63
C PHE A 131 18.72 -13.91 -3.49
N LYS A 132 17.61 -14.28 -2.86
CA LYS A 132 16.29 -14.37 -3.49
C LYS A 132 15.28 -13.53 -2.72
N TYR A 133 14.58 -12.66 -3.42
CA TYR A 133 13.50 -11.85 -2.88
C TYR A 133 12.21 -12.24 -3.58
N VAL A 134 11.18 -12.57 -2.81
CA VAL A 134 9.83 -12.83 -3.33
C VAL A 134 8.90 -11.76 -2.81
N LEU A 135 8.51 -10.85 -3.68
CA LEU A 135 7.59 -9.75 -3.37
C LEU A 135 6.17 -10.16 -3.78
N LYS A 136 5.31 -10.47 -2.81
CA LYS A 136 3.93 -10.88 -3.05
C LYS A 136 3.05 -9.66 -3.24
N PHE A 137 2.72 -9.36 -4.50
CA PHE A 137 1.70 -8.37 -4.86
C PHE A 137 0.37 -9.07 -5.14
N GLU A 138 -0.70 -8.29 -5.25
CA GLU A 138 -2.04 -8.83 -5.57
C GLU A 138 -2.08 -9.51 -6.95
N ASP A 139 -1.46 -8.86 -7.93
CA ASP A 139 -1.52 -9.22 -9.34
C ASP A 139 -0.56 -10.35 -9.67
N ARG A 140 0.60 -10.40 -9.00
CA ARG A 140 1.62 -11.42 -9.17
C ARG A 140 2.64 -11.42 -8.05
N ASP A 141 3.32 -12.55 -7.91
CA ASP A 141 4.58 -12.59 -7.16
C ASP A 141 5.71 -12.10 -8.08
N VAL A 142 6.52 -11.15 -7.61
CA VAL A 142 7.74 -10.72 -8.31
C VAL A 142 8.93 -11.35 -7.62
N VAL A 143 9.69 -12.15 -8.36
CA VAL A 143 10.89 -12.82 -7.86
C VAL A 143 12.12 -12.06 -8.35
N ILE A 144 13.02 -11.71 -7.43
CA ILE A 144 14.32 -11.11 -7.74
C ILE A 144 15.41 -12.05 -7.25
N GLU A 145 16.30 -12.47 -8.14
CA GLU A 145 17.46 -13.31 -7.81
C GLU A 145 18.75 -12.53 -8.13
N ASN A 146 19.56 -12.27 -7.10
CA ASN A 146 20.79 -11.48 -7.18
C ASN A 146 20.64 -10.17 -7.96
N GLY A 147 19.54 -9.44 -7.69
CA GLY A 147 19.21 -8.19 -8.37
C GLY A 147 18.51 -8.34 -9.72
N LYS A 148 18.33 -9.54 -10.27
CA LYS A 148 17.61 -9.73 -11.55
C LYS A 148 16.18 -10.15 -11.33
N VAL A 149 15.23 -9.49 -11.97
CA VAL A 149 13.83 -9.92 -11.98
C VAL A 149 13.71 -11.19 -12.82
N VAL A 150 13.14 -12.24 -12.24
CA VAL A 150 12.89 -13.52 -12.89
C VAL A 150 11.40 -13.59 -13.21
N GLU A 151 11.05 -13.70 -14.50
CA GLU A 151 9.66 -13.85 -14.99
C GLU A 151 9.14 -15.28 -14.89
#